data_AF-A0A0U2W5U9-F1
#
_entry.id   AF-A0A0U2W5U9-F1
#
_cell.length_a   1.000
_cell.length_b   1.000
_cell.length_c   1.000
_cell.angle_alpha   90.00
_cell.angle_beta   90.00
_cell.angle_gamma   90.00
#
_symmetry.space_group_name_H-M   'P 1'
#
loop_
_entity.id
_entity.type
_entity.pdbx_description
1 polymer ?
#
loop_
_entity_poly.entity_id
_entity_poly.type
_entity_poly.pdbx_seq_one_letter_code
_entity_poly.pdbx_strand_id
1 'polypeptide(L)'
;MRHRNSTIAYVIFALVAIGILFTVLTRPGTLIIPLLVFGSIFLLYKYPPSRWRSRSKSFSPPRFSSSKTKRRNATFRVINGSKDSSDEPPKYH
;
A
#
# COMPACT_ATOMS: atom_id res chain seq x y z
N MET A 1 37.95 30.22 24.13
CA MET A 1 38.30 29.73 22.77
C MET A 1 38.33 30.94 21.83
N ARG A 2 39.51 31.31 21.30
CA ARG A 2 39.77 32.62 20.67
C ARG A 2 39.51 32.53 19.15
N HIS A 3 38.51 33.24 18.63
CA HIS A 3 38.14 33.31 17.19
C HIS A 3 39.14 34.13 16.37
N ARG A 4 40.39 33.66 16.23
CA ARG A 4 41.46 34.42 15.55
C ARG A 4 41.44 34.26 14.03
N ASN A 5 40.63 33.35 13.50
CA ASN A 5 40.71 32.91 12.10
C ASN A 5 39.47 33.26 11.27
N SER A 6 38.59 34.15 11.74
CA SER A 6 37.33 34.43 11.04
C SER A 6 37.52 34.94 9.61
N THR A 7 38.52 35.79 9.35
CA THR A 7 38.77 36.33 7.99
C THR A 7 39.18 35.25 7.00
N ILE A 8 40.12 34.37 7.38
CA ILE A 8 40.53 33.23 6.55
C ILE A 8 39.35 32.28 6.34
N ALA A 9 38.54 32.04 7.37
CA ALA A 9 37.35 31.21 7.24
C ALA A 9 36.36 31.81 6.23
N TYR A 10 36.09 33.13 6.28
CA TYR A 10 35.21 33.80 5.32
C TYR A 10 35.73 33.71 3.89
N VAL A 11 37.04 33.86 3.68
CA VAL A 11 37.66 33.70 2.36
C VAL A 11 37.49 32.28 1.85
N ILE A 12 37.75 31.27 2.69
CA ILE A 12 37.55 29.86 2.33
C ILE A 12 36.08 29.60 1.97
N PHE A 13 35.14 30.05 2.81
CA PHE A 13 33.71 29.91 2.54
C PHE A 13 33.29 30.61 1.24
N ALA A 14 33.85 31.77 0.92
CA ALA A 14 33.58 32.47 -0.33
C ALA A 14 34.09 31.68 -1.54
N LEU A 15 35.31 31.13 -1.49
CA LEU A 15 35.85 30.28 -2.56
C LEU A 15 35.01 29.00 -2.74
N VAL A 16 34.61 28.37 -1.64
CA VAL A 16 33.73 27.20 -1.67
C VAL A 16 32.38 27.55 -2.30
N ALA A 17 31.76 28.66 -1.90
CA ALA A 17 30.49 29.11 -2.46
C ALA A 17 30.59 29.39 -3.96
N ILE A 18 31.66 30.04 -4.42
CA ILE A 18 31.90 30.31 -5.84
C ILE A 18 32.12 29.01 -6.62
N GLY A 19 32.88 28.06 -6.07
CA GLY A 19 33.10 26.75 -6.69
C GLY A 19 31.80 25.95 -6.84
N ILE A 20 30.96 25.97 -5.80
CA ILE A 20 29.62 25.36 -5.86
C ILE A 20 28.76 26.06 -6.92
N LEU A 21 28.77 27.39 -6.96
CA LEU A 21 27.99 28.14 -7.95
C LEU A 21 28.44 27.82 -9.38
N PHE A 22 29.75 27.80 -9.65
CA PHE A 22 30.29 27.48 -10.97
C PHE A 22 29.95 26.05 -11.41
N THR A 23 30.02 25.08 -10.50
CA THR A 23 29.65 23.69 -10.78
C THR A 23 28.16 23.53 -11.05
N VAL A 24 27.29 24.28 -10.35
CA VAL A 24 25.85 24.33 -10.64
C VAL A 24 25.58 24.94 -12.02
N LEU A 25 26.28 26.00 -12.41
CA LEU A 25 26.09 26.65 -13.71
C LEU A 25 26.58 25.80 -14.89
N THR A 26 27.74 25.13 -14.75
CA THR A 26 28.34 24.35 -15.84
C THR A 26 27.79 22.93 -15.95
N ARG A 27 27.50 22.28 -14.82
CA ARG A 27 26.98 20.91 -14.76
C ARG A 27 25.91 20.79 -13.67
N PRO A 28 24.72 21.37 -13.90
CA PRO A 28 23.67 21.38 -12.90
C PRO A 28 23.29 19.97 -12.41
N GLY A 29 23.28 18.99 -13.32
CA GLY A 29 22.87 17.62 -13.02
C GLY A 29 23.68 16.96 -11.89
N THR A 30 24.99 17.18 -11.79
CA THR A 30 25.82 16.46 -10.81
C THR A 30 25.54 16.86 -9.35
N LEU A 31 25.08 18.09 -9.10
CA LEU A 31 24.73 18.55 -7.76
C LEU A 31 23.21 18.56 -7.51
N ILE A 32 22.42 18.92 -8.52
CA ILE A 32 20.97 19.00 -8.40
C ILE A 32 20.35 17.61 -8.28
N ILE A 33 20.84 16.58 -9.00
CA ILE A 33 20.29 15.23 -8.91
C ILE A 33 20.36 14.68 -7.47
N PRO A 34 21.53 14.60 -6.80
CA PRO A 34 21.58 14.08 -5.43
C PRO A 34 20.78 14.96 -4.46
N LEU A 35 20.83 16.29 -4.59
CA LEU A 35 20.05 17.21 -3.76
C LEU A 35 18.54 16.97 -3.92
N LEU A 36 18.06 16.81 -5.16
CA LEU A 36 16.67 16.50 -5.45
C LEU A 36 16.29 15.11 -4.96
N VAL A 37 17.17 14.12 -5.07
CA VAL A 37 16.89 12.75 -4.60
C VAL A 37 16.71 12.76 -3.08
N PHE A 38 17.67 13.30 -2.32
CA PHE A 38 17.54 13.40 -0.86
C PHE A 38 16.38 14.29 -0.45
N GLY A 39 16.20 15.44 -1.11
CA GLY A 39 15.09 16.36 -0.85
C GLY A 39 13.73 15.73 -1.13
N SER A 40 13.58 15.00 -2.24
CA SER A 40 12.35 14.30 -2.59
C SER A 40 12.07 13.15 -1.64
N ILE A 41 13.07 12.35 -1.26
CA ILE A 41 12.92 11.29 -0.27
C ILE A 41 12.47 11.88 1.07
N PHE A 42 13.12 12.95 1.54
CA PHE A 42 12.74 13.63 2.78
C PHE A 42 11.33 14.22 2.71
N LEU A 43 10.98 14.86 1.60
CA LEU A 43 9.66 15.43 1.38
C LEU A 43 8.57 14.35 1.40
N LEU A 44 8.78 13.24 0.68
CA LEU A 44 7.83 12.13 0.65
C LEU A 44 7.80 11.35 1.96
N TYR A 45 8.90 11.28 2.70
CA TYR A 45 8.95 10.71 4.04
C TYR A 45 8.13 11.56 5.03
N LYS A 46 8.33 12.88 5.01
CA LYS A 46 7.65 13.82 5.90
C LYS A 46 6.17 13.99 5.55
N TYR A 47 5.86 14.01 4.25
CA TYR A 47 4.52 14.19 3.70
C TYR A 47 4.21 13.03 2.75
N PRO A 48 3.97 11.82 3.30
CA PRO A 48 3.66 10.66 2.48
C PRO A 48 2.39 10.95 1.66
N PRO A 49 2.44 10.80 0.33
CA PRO A 49 1.31 11.13 -0.53
C PRO A 49 0.09 10.29 -0.15
N SER A 50 -1.08 10.92 -0.07
CA SER A 50 -2.34 10.27 0.31
C SER A 50 -2.71 9.08 -0.58
N ARG A 51 -2.22 9.06 -1.83
CA ARG A 51 -2.36 7.97 -2.80
C ARG A 51 -1.71 6.67 -2.36
N TRP A 52 -0.71 6.71 -1.47
CA TRP A 52 -0.06 5.51 -0.93
C TRP A 52 -0.78 4.95 0.31
N ARG A 53 -1.64 5.75 0.96
CA ARG A 53 -2.44 5.30 2.11
C ARG A 53 -3.67 4.48 1.70
N SER A 54 -4.12 4.51 0.44
CA SER A 54 -5.35 3.82 0.03
C SER A 54 -5.15 2.40 -0.50
N ARG A 55 -3.94 1.84 -0.45
CA ARG A 55 -3.68 0.45 -0.87
C ARG A 55 -3.65 -0.55 0.28
N SER A 56 -4.01 -0.14 1.49
CA SER A 56 -4.73 -1.03 2.39
C SER A 56 -6.17 -1.18 1.87
N LYS A 57 -6.33 -1.75 0.66
CA LYS A 57 -7.50 -2.57 0.41
C LYS A 57 -7.41 -3.63 1.48
N SER A 58 -8.13 -3.40 2.56
CA SER A 58 -8.55 -4.46 3.46
C SER A 58 -8.93 -5.61 2.54
N PHE A 59 -8.12 -6.66 2.54
CA PHE A 59 -8.55 -7.98 2.15
C PHE A 59 -9.58 -8.39 3.21
N SER A 60 -10.69 -7.66 3.26
CA SER A 60 -11.91 -8.17 3.84
C SER A 60 -12.22 -9.36 2.95
N PRO A 61 -12.21 -10.60 3.48
CA PRO A 61 -12.77 -11.71 2.73
C PRO A 61 -14.14 -11.26 2.24
N PRO A 62 -14.56 -11.63 1.02
CA PRO A 62 -15.88 -11.27 0.54
C PRO A 62 -16.85 -11.70 1.62
N ARG A 63 -17.43 -10.71 2.33
CA ARG A 63 -18.61 -10.97 3.14
C ARG A 63 -19.60 -11.41 2.09
N PHE A 64 -19.77 -12.72 1.95
CA PHE A 64 -20.94 -13.29 1.36
C PHE A 64 -22.08 -12.61 2.11
N SER A 65 -22.61 -11.56 1.50
CA SER A 65 -23.94 -11.07 1.76
C SER A 65 -24.80 -12.28 1.45
N SER A 66 -24.96 -13.13 2.47
CA SER A 66 -26.08 -14.05 2.56
C SER A 66 -27.26 -13.11 2.58
N SER A 67 -27.71 -12.76 1.37
CA SER A 67 -29.07 -12.26 1.17
C SER A 67 -29.90 -13.22 2.00
N LYS A 68 -30.53 -12.67 3.02
CA LYS A 68 -31.29 -13.40 4.02
C LYS A 68 -32.47 -14.00 3.27
N THR A 69 -32.21 -15.08 2.55
CA THR A 69 -33.20 -15.85 1.82
C THR A 69 -34.07 -16.39 2.93
N LYS A 70 -35.24 -15.78 3.05
CA LYS A 70 -36.28 -16.10 4.02
C LYS A 70 -36.40 -17.63 4.00
N ARG A 71 -35.83 -18.32 5.00
CA ARG A 71 -35.94 -19.77 5.12
C ARG A 71 -37.43 -20.04 5.30
N ARG A 72 -38.07 -20.50 4.23
CA ARG A 72 -39.46 -20.94 4.29
C ARG A 72 -39.48 -22.16 5.21
N ASN A 73 -40.39 -22.17 6.17
CA ASN A 73 -40.57 -23.29 7.09
C ASN A 73 -41.04 -24.49 6.24
N ALA A 74 -40.11 -25.37 5.88
CA ALA A 74 -40.39 -26.49 5.00
C ALA A 74 -40.80 -27.68 5.87
N THR A 75 -42.07 -28.09 5.75
CA THR A 75 -42.55 -29.31 6.38
C THR A 75 -41.94 -30.53 5.68
N PHE A 76 -41.59 -31.55 6.46
CA PHE A 76 -41.12 -32.83 5.94
C PHE A 76 -42.17 -33.43 5.00
N ARG A 77 -41.78 -33.71 3.75
CA ARG A 77 -42.61 -34.45 2.80
C ARG A 77 -41.88 -35.73 2.46
N VAL A 78 -42.56 -36.86 2.61
CA VAL A 78 -42.04 -38.15 2.18
C VAL A 78 -41.91 -38.12 0.67
N ILE A 79 -40.69 -38.25 0.17
CA ILE A 79 -40.42 -38.42 -1.25
C ILE A 79 -40.62 -39.91 -1.52
N ASN A 80 -41.64 -40.26 -2.31
CA ASN A 80 -41.82 -41.63 -2.76
C ASN A 80 -40.64 -41.97 -3.67
N GLY A 81 -39.86 -42.98 -3.28
CA GLY A 81 -38.78 -43.48 -4.11
C GLY A 81 -39.35 -44.07 -5.40
N SER A 82 -38.62 -43.94 -6.51
CA SER A 82 -38.96 -44.56 -7.79
C SER A 82 -38.62 -46.05 -7.84
N LYS A 83 -38.76 -46.76 -6.71
CA LYS A 83 -38.34 -48.15 -6.60
C LYS A 83 -39.43 -49.03 -7.22
N ASP A 84 -39.05 -49.85 -8.19
CA ASP A 84 -39.97 -50.80 -8.80
C ASP A 84 -40.46 -51.80 -7.74
N SER A 85 -41.76 -52.09 -7.78
CA SER A 85 -42.45 -52.95 -6.81
C SER A 85 -41.98 -54.41 -6.81
N SER A 86 -41.06 -54.78 -7.70
CA SER A 86 -40.41 -56.10 -7.76
C SER A 86 -39.33 -56.29 -6.70
N ASP A 87 -38.77 -55.20 -6.16
CA ASP A 87 -37.66 -55.23 -5.19
C ASP A 87 -38.12 -54.95 -3.75
N GLU A 88 -39.43 -54.98 -3.50
CA GLU A 88 -40.03 -54.77 -2.18
C GLU A 88 -40.08 -56.12 -1.43
N PRO A 89 -39.43 -56.24 -0.25
CA PRO A 89 -39.42 -57.50 0.50
C PRO A 89 -40.85 -57.87 0.98
N PRO A 90 -41.16 -59.17 1.09
CA PRO A 90 -42.48 -59.62 1.50
C PRO A 90 -42.83 -59.09 2.89
N LYS A 91 -44.05 -58.57 3.04
CA LYS A 91 -44.56 -58.04 4.30
C LYS A 91 -44.93 -59.21 5.21
N TYR A 92 -44.11 -59.48 6.22
CA TYR A 92 -44.44 -60.46 7.25
C TYR A 92 -45.57 -59.91 8.13
N HIS A 93 -46.60 -60.71 8.33
CA HIS A 93 -47.70 -60.52 9.28
C HIS A 93 -47.69 -61.66 10.28
#